data_AF-T0XY64-F1
#
_entry.id   AF-T0XY64-F1
#
_cell.length_a   1.000
_cell.length_b   1.000
_cell.length_c   1.000
_cell.angle_alpha   90.00
_cell.angle_beta   90.00
_cell.angle_gamma   90.00
#
_symmetry.space_group_name_H-M   'P 1'
#
loop_
_entity.id
_entity.type
_entity.pdbx_description
1 polymer ?
#
loop_
_entity_poly.entity_id
_entity_poly.type
_entity_poly.pdbx_seq_one_letter_code
_entity_poly.pdbx_strand_id
1 'polypeptide(L)' 'HVINYDAPSTPEDYVHRVGRTARAGRDGVALTLITPIEILKIRDIEKHTRRPIERHTLEDLQQLAGVVSAVVG' A
#
# COMPACT_ATOMS: atom_id res chain seq x y z
N HIS A 1 5.51 6.81 -8.53
CA HIS A 1 4.76 6.63 -7.27
C HIS A 1 3.29 6.38 -7.59
N VAL A 2 2.62 5.51 -6.83
CA VAL A 2 1.17 5.25 -6.89
C VAL A 2 0.62 5.23 -5.47
N ILE A 3 -0.55 5.80 -5.26
CA ILE A 3 -1.26 5.76 -3.98
C ILE A 3 -2.64 5.16 -4.25
N ASN A 4 -2.97 4.11 -3.51
CA ASN A 4 -4.29 3.51 -3.50
C ASN A 4 -4.99 4.00 -2.22
N TYR A 5 -6.04 4.82 -2.36
CA TYR A 5 -6.82 5.31 -1.22
C TYR A 5 -7.68 4.21 -0.58
N ASP A 6 -8.03 3.19 -1.36
CA ASP A 6 -8.70 1.97 -0.93
C ASP A 6 -7.97 0.76 -1.49
N ALA A 7 -8.10 -0.40 -0.83
CA ALA A 7 -7.52 -1.64 -1.31
C ALA A 7 -8.16 -2.06 -2.65
N PRO A 8 -7.36 -2.35 -3.71
CA PRO A 8 -7.88 -2.88 -4.96
C PRO A 8 -8.73 -4.15 -4.73
N SER A 9 -9.82 -4.28 -5.49
CA SER A 9 -10.76 -5.39 -5.34
C SER A 9 -10.18 -6.74 -5.75
N THR A 10 -9.21 -6.74 -6.67
CA THR A 10 -8.53 -7.94 -7.16
C THR A 10 -7.00 -7.77 -7.13
N PRO A 11 -6.24 -8.87 -7.02
CA PRO A 11 -4.78 -8.82 -7.14
C PRO A 11 -4.29 -8.33 -8.50
N GLU A 12 -4.98 -8.66 -9.57
CA GLU A 12 -4.65 -8.23 -10.93
C GLU A 12 -4.74 -6.70 -11.05
N ASP A 13 -5.80 -6.09 -10.49
CA ASP A 13 -5.95 -4.64 -10.45
C ASP A 13 -4.82 -3.97 -9.67
N TYR A 14 -4.40 -4.56 -8.56
CA TYR A 14 -3.24 -4.08 -7.80
C TYR A 14 -1.98 -4.04 -8.68
N VAL A 15 -1.65 -5.17 -9.35
CA VAL A 15 -0.47 -5.28 -10.22
C VAL A 15 -0.52 -4.26 -11.36
N HIS A 16 -1.67 -4.10 -12.03
CA HIS A 16 -1.84 -3.14 -13.12
C HIS A 16 -1.67 -1.68 -12.66
N ARG A 17 -2.15 -1.34 -11.45
CA ARG A 17 -1.99 0.00 -10.88
C ARG A 17 -0.55 0.28 -10.51
N VAL A 18 0.08 -0.58 -9.71
CA VAL A 18 1.44 -0.32 -9.21
C VAL A 18 2.51 -0.47 -10.30
N GLY A 19 2.23 -1.26 -11.35
CA GLY A 19 3.09 -1.39 -12.53
C GLY A 19 3.35 -0.07 -13.28
N ARG A 20 2.56 0.98 -13.02
CA ARG A 20 2.78 2.33 -13.60
C ARG A 20 3.93 3.10 -12.96
N THR A 21 4.47 2.61 -11.84
CA THR A 21 5.47 3.33 -11.04
C THR A 21 6.92 3.05 -11.42
N ALA A 22 7.23 1.85 -11.93
CA ALA A 22 8.57 1.49 -12.37
C ALA A 22 8.80 1.99 -13.81
N ARG A 23 9.87 2.77 -14.03
CA ARG A 23 10.28 3.25 -15.36
C ARG A 23 11.79 3.09 -15.53
N ALA A 24 12.21 2.59 -16.69
CA ALA A 24 13.61 2.53 -17.10
C ALA A 24 14.55 1.92 -16.04
N GLY A 25 14.17 0.77 -15.48
CA GLY A 25 14.99 0.03 -14.50
C GLY A 25 15.05 0.64 -13.09
N ARG A 26 14.29 1.72 -12.82
CA ARG A 26 14.19 2.30 -11.47
C ARG A 26 13.05 1.70 -10.68
N ASP A 27 13.27 1.56 -9.38
CA ASP A 27 12.25 1.13 -8.44
C ASP A 27 11.08 2.11 -8.41
N GLY A 28 9.88 1.55 -8.35
CA GLY A 28 8.64 2.28 -8.17
C GLY A 28 8.12 2.08 -6.75
N VAL A 29 7.58 3.15 -6.14
CA VAL A 29 6.96 3.08 -4.82
C VAL A 29 5.44 3.10 -4.95
N ALA A 30 4.76 2.22 -4.22
CA ALA A 30 3.32 2.18 -4.10
C ALA A 30 2.90 2.16 -2.62
N LEU A 31 1.93 3.00 -2.25
CA LEU A 31 1.30 3.04 -0.92
C LEU A 31 -0.18 2.65 -1.08
N THR A 32 -0.68 1.82 -0.17
CA THR A 32 -2.11 1.46 -0.13
C THR A 32 -2.64 1.74 1.26
N LEU A 33 -3.61 2.65 1.35
CA LEU A 33 -4.37 2.89 2.56
C LEU A 33 -5.46 1.84 2.64
N ILE A 34 -5.65 1.26 3.83
CA ILE A 34 -6.64 0.22 4.06
C ILE A 34 -7.36 0.47 5.36
N THR A 35 -8.61 0.02 5.41
CA THR A 35 -9.35 -0.15 6.65
C THR A 35 -9.18 -1.59 7.18
N PRO A 36 -9.47 -1.86 8.48
CA PRO A 36 -9.36 -3.21 9.03
C PRO A 36 -10.18 -4.27 8.27
N ILE A 37 -11.34 -3.88 7.73
CA ILE A 37 -12.22 -4.79 6.97
C ILE A 37 -11.62 -5.23 5.63
N GLU A 38 -10.61 -4.54 5.13
CA GLU A 38 -9.98 -4.82 3.84
C GLU A 38 -8.74 -5.71 3.93
N ILE A 39 -8.39 -6.17 5.14
CA ILE A 39 -7.18 -6.97 5.37
C ILE A 39 -7.16 -8.27 4.54
N LEU A 40 -8.33 -8.84 4.24
CA LEU A 40 -8.44 -10.03 3.39
C LEU A 40 -8.01 -9.75 1.95
N LYS A 41 -8.35 -8.58 1.40
CA LYS A 41 -7.92 -8.17 0.05
C LYS A 41 -6.40 -8.09 -0.04
N ILE A 42 -5.75 -7.55 1.00
CA ILE A 42 -4.29 -7.46 1.08
C ILE A 42 -3.64 -8.85 1.14
N ARG A 43 -4.20 -9.78 1.92
CA ARG A 43 -3.70 -11.17 1.98
C ARG A 43 -3.78 -11.85 0.61
N ASP A 44 -4.84 -11.61 -0.15
CA ASP A 44 -4.99 -12.20 -1.49
C ASP A 44 -3.99 -11.59 -2.48
N ILE A 45 -3.72 -10.28 -2.38
CA ILE A 45 -2.65 -9.61 -3.13
C ILE A 45 -1.27 -10.20 -2.80
N GLU A 46 -0.94 -10.40 -1.51
CA GLU A 46 0.35 -10.98 -1.10
C GLU A 46 0.53 -12.41 -1.61
N LYS A 47 -0.53 -13.23 -1.55
CA LYS A 47 -0.52 -14.60 -2.11
C LYS A 47 -0.29 -14.59 -3.62
N HIS A 48 -0.99 -13.71 -4.35
CA HIS A 48 -0.88 -13.62 -5.80
C HIS A 48 0.49 -13.11 -6.24
N THR A 49 0.99 -12.05 -5.60
CA THR A 49 2.30 -11.46 -5.92
C THR A 49 3.46 -12.26 -5.34
N ARG A 50 3.19 -13.19 -4.41
CA ARG A 50 4.17 -13.96 -3.63
C ARG A 50 5.17 -13.07 -2.90
N ARG A 51 4.74 -11.87 -2.52
CA ARG A 51 5.56 -10.89 -1.80
C ARG A 51 4.77 -10.35 -0.63
N PRO A 52 5.34 -10.33 0.58
CA PRO A 52 4.71 -9.64 1.70
C PRO A 52 4.66 -8.14 1.42
N ILE A 53 3.58 -7.50 1.85
CA ILE A 53 3.45 -6.04 1.83
C ILE A 53 3.76 -5.54 3.23
N GLU A 54 4.72 -4.61 3.34
CA GLU A 54 5.04 -3.97 4.61
C GLU A 54 3.84 -3.16 5.11
N ARG A 55 3.53 -3.30 6.39
CA ARG A 55 2.36 -2.68 7.02
C ARG A 55 2.84 -1.70 8.07
N HIS A 56 2.31 -0.50 8.01
CA HIS A 56 2.49 0.52 9.02
C HIS A 56 1.13 1.03 9.45
N THR A 57 0.99 1.25 10.74
CA THR A 57 -0.09 2.00 11.35
C THR A 57 0.26 3.49 11.34
N LEU A 58 -0.74 4.34 11.59
CA LEU A 58 -0.48 5.76 11.77
C LEU A 58 0.43 6.02 12.99
N GLU A 59 0.34 5.19 14.02
CA GLU A 59 1.20 5.26 15.19
C GLU A 59 2.67 5.01 14.82
N ASP A 60 2.94 4.01 13.95
CA ASP A 60 4.29 3.75 13.43
C ASP A 60 4.85 4.96 12.68
N LEU A 61 4.02 5.61 11.85
CA LEU A 61 4.42 6.79 11.09
C LEU A 61 4.68 8.00 11.99
N GLN A 62 3.88 8.20 13.03
CA GLN A 62 4.08 9.27 14.00
C GLN A 62 5.41 9.10 14.75
N GLN A 63 5.79 7.87 15.07
CA GLN A 63 7.07 7.56 15.73
C GLN A 63 8.28 7.77 14.81
N LEU A 64 8.12 7.53 13.50
CA LEU A 64 9.16 7.76 12.49
C LEU A 64 9.33 9.26 12.14
N ALA A 65 8.26 10.04 12.23
CA ALA A 65 8.22 11.41 11.69
C ALA A 65 8.62 12.52 12.68
N GLY A 66 8.74 12.27 13.99
CA GLY A 66 9.26 13.27 14.93
C GLY A 66 8.61 14.65 14.84
N VAL A 67 7.26 14.72 14.74
CA VAL A 67 6.40 15.91 14.53
C VAL A 67 6.00 16.15 13.06
N VAL A 68 4.94 15.49 12.61
CA VAL A 68 3.90 16.10 11.76
C VAL A 68 2.56 15.45 12.11
N SER A 69 1.65 16.26 12.65
CA SER A 69 0.26 15.87 12.91
C SER A 69 -0.55 16.02 11.62
N ALA A 70 -1.30 15.00 11.21
CA ALA A 70 -2.48 15.13 10.38
C ALA A 70 -3.41 13.92 10.59
N VAL A 71 -4.58 14.26 11.15
CA VAL A 71 -5.78 13.44 11.38
C VAL A 71 -6.35 12.92 10.06
N VAL A 72 -6.99 11.73 10.06
CA VAL A 72 -8.37 11.46 9.58
C VAL A 72 -8.79 10.02 9.93
N GLY A 73 -9.92 9.91 10.66
CA GLY A 73 -11.04 8.95 10.47
C GLY A 73 -10.78 7.45 10.44
#